data_AF-A0A7S1PDJ4-F1
#
_entry.id   AF-A0A7S1PDJ4-F1
#
_cell.length_a   1.000
_cell.length_b   1.000
_cell.length_c   1.000
_cell.angle_alpha   90.00
_cell.angle_beta   90.00
_cell.angle_gamma   90.00
#
_symmetry.space_group_name_H-M   'P 1'
#
loop_
_entity.id
_entity.type
_entity.pdbx_description
1 polymer ?
#
loop_
_entity_poly.entity_id
_entity_poly.type
_entity_poly.pdbx_seq_one_letter_code
_entity_poly.pdbx_strand_id
1 'polypeptide(L)'
;MPANSPFREIFDENSPVCEMRGFEVASVHDAVLREIRGGSQVAVHFAYDHSDPARHSRRRALGTQQPPVWNCQTVGTMHRGDTFIRVIVLHGDQPEDTFESHIIIHSVFNNAWTFLFTTEPPAAGREGAARFPRTLIVARQVMGADAQVLFGGQLDIALPPAGDGQDGEQNAGPPAPVAPSSSVAPRLGWMASPPQHTNADLGGIAVSSPSAAPAAAPAAAGAGNRGEKRKAAASLASAGDDGGEGEMAADDRRRQRRRGEQTAKAADGGSMMGDE
;
A
#
# COMPACT_ATOMS: atom_id res chain seq x y z
N MET A 1 23.22 5.55 11.53
CA MET A 1 22.34 5.74 10.37
C MET A 1 22.80 6.97 9.59
N PRO A 2 22.90 6.92 8.25
CA PRO A 2 23.29 8.06 7.41
C PRO A 2 22.37 9.26 7.59
N ALA A 3 22.90 10.47 7.44
CA ALA A 3 22.14 11.72 7.64
C ALA A 3 20.94 11.88 6.68
N ASN A 4 20.98 11.19 5.54
CA ASN A 4 20.01 11.20 4.45
C ASN A 4 19.09 9.96 4.43
N SER A 5 19.06 9.14 5.48
CA SER A 5 18.15 7.99 5.54
C SER A 5 16.68 8.45 5.68
N PRO A 6 15.73 7.85 4.94
CA PRO A 6 14.32 8.19 5.03
C PRO A 6 13.69 7.81 6.37
N PHE A 7 14.35 6.93 7.15
CA PHE A 7 13.87 6.48 8.46
C PHE A 7 14.39 7.29 9.63
N ARG A 8 15.12 8.39 9.34
CA ARG A 8 15.83 9.13 10.39
C ARG A 8 14.92 9.64 11.50
N GLU A 9 13.71 10.06 11.14
CA GLU A 9 12.72 10.63 12.06
C GLU A 9 11.99 9.58 12.89
N ILE A 10 12.01 8.30 12.46
CA ILE A 10 11.28 7.19 13.09
C ILE A 10 12.21 6.11 13.65
N PHE A 11 13.50 6.39 13.74
CA PHE A 11 14.50 5.42 14.19
C PHE A 11 14.30 5.09 15.68
N ASP A 12 14.18 3.80 15.97
CA ASP A 12 14.22 3.24 17.31
C ASP A 12 15.53 2.47 17.48
N GLU A 13 16.31 2.82 18.51
CA GLU A 13 17.57 2.16 18.82
C GLU A 13 17.39 0.67 19.16
N ASN A 14 16.23 0.29 19.70
CA ASN A 14 15.90 -1.10 20.01
C ASN A 14 15.42 -1.89 18.78
N SER A 15 15.19 -1.19 17.67
CA SER A 15 14.65 -1.75 16.43
C SER A 15 15.41 -1.17 15.23
N PRO A 16 16.71 -1.52 15.09
CA PRO A 16 17.56 -0.85 14.12
C PRO A 16 17.10 -1.08 12.69
N VAL A 17 17.27 -0.05 11.87
CA VAL A 17 17.14 -0.13 10.41
C VAL A 17 18.04 -1.26 9.89
N CYS A 18 17.50 -2.08 8.99
CA CYS A 18 18.22 -3.18 8.38
C CYS A 18 18.11 -3.14 6.84
N GLU A 19 18.93 -3.94 6.16
CA GLU A 19 18.84 -4.08 4.71
C GLU A 19 18.30 -5.47 4.35
N MET A 20 17.25 -5.52 3.52
CA MET A 20 16.70 -6.78 3.03
C MET A 20 16.58 -6.74 1.50
N ARG A 21 17.35 -7.59 0.82
CA ARG A 21 17.36 -7.72 -0.65
C ARG A 21 17.59 -6.37 -1.37
N GLY A 22 18.45 -5.52 -0.81
CA GLY A 22 18.76 -4.19 -1.36
C GLY A 22 17.72 -3.12 -1.05
N PHE A 23 16.74 -3.38 -0.18
CA PHE A 23 15.85 -2.37 0.38
C PHE A 23 16.30 -2.01 1.79
N GLU A 24 16.31 -0.71 2.09
CA GLU A 24 16.39 -0.22 3.46
C GLU A 24 15.03 -0.47 4.12
N VAL A 25 15.03 -1.05 5.31
CA VAL A 25 13.84 -1.42 6.06
C VAL A 25 13.87 -0.71 7.40
N ALA A 26 12.76 -0.09 7.81
CA ALA A 26 12.71 0.73 9.01
C ALA A 26 13.09 -0.05 10.29
N SER A 27 12.78 -1.35 10.31
CA SER A 27 13.07 -2.24 11.43
C SER A 27 13.19 -3.72 11.02
N VAL A 28 13.75 -4.56 11.89
CA VAL A 28 13.70 -6.03 11.72
C VAL A 28 12.26 -6.54 11.71
N HIS A 29 11.37 -5.93 12.50
CA HIS A 29 9.95 -6.27 12.52
C HIS A 29 9.31 -6.04 11.14
N ASP A 30 9.59 -4.93 10.47
CA ASP A 30 9.11 -4.62 9.13
C ASP A 30 9.64 -5.60 8.08
N ALA A 31 10.89 -6.04 8.23
CA ALA A 31 11.48 -7.06 7.36
C ALA A 31 10.78 -8.40 7.52
N VAL A 32 10.47 -8.78 8.77
CA VAL A 32 9.71 -9.99 9.10
C VAL A 32 8.29 -9.90 8.56
N LEU A 33 7.58 -8.79 8.80
CA LEU A 33 6.22 -8.58 8.29
C LEU A 33 6.16 -8.72 6.77
N ARG A 34 7.21 -8.29 6.07
CA ARG A 34 7.32 -8.43 4.62
C ARG A 34 7.58 -9.87 4.15
N GLU A 35 8.29 -10.69 4.92
CA GLU A 35 8.57 -12.08 4.57
C GLU A 35 7.46 -13.03 5.04
N ILE A 36 6.63 -12.63 6.02
CA ILE A 36 5.37 -13.32 6.39
C ILE A 36 4.29 -13.10 5.31
N ARG A 37 4.68 -13.15 4.02
CA ARG A 37 3.75 -13.29 2.90
C ARG A 37 3.11 -14.68 2.91
N GLY A 38 2.26 -14.90 3.90
CA GLY A 38 1.39 -16.05 3.98
C GLY A 38 0.08 -15.81 3.24
N GLY A 39 -0.57 -16.90 2.86
CA GLY A 39 -1.97 -16.86 2.44
C GLY A 39 -2.21 -16.78 0.93
N SER A 40 -3.49 -16.62 0.60
CA SER A 40 -4.02 -16.52 -0.75
C SER A 40 -4.15 -15.07 -1.18
N GLN A 41 -3.84 -14.78 -2.44
CA GLN A 41 -4.13 -13.48 -3.04
C GLN A 41 -5.64 -13.36 -3.31
N VAL A 42 -6.26 -12.31 -2.76
CA VAL A 42 -7.70 -12.02 -2.91
C VAL A 42 -7.95 -11.11 -4.11
N ALA A 43 -7.17 -10.03 -4.23
CA ALA A 43 -7.33 -9.03 -5.26
C ALA A 43 -5.98 -8.39 -5.61
N VAL A 44 -5.86 -7.90 -6.84
CA VAL A 44 -4.68 -7.16 -7.32
C VAL A 44 -5.11 -6.05 -8.26
N HIS A 45 -4.53 -4.86 -8.10
CA HIS A 45 -4.79 -3.76 -9.01
C HIS A 45 -3.54 -2.95 -9.32
N PHE A 46 -3.37 -2.67 -10.61
CA PHE A 46 -2.32 -1.85 -11.21
C PHE A 46 -2.82 -0.43 -11.51
N ALA A 47 -2.02 0.59 -11.25
CA ALA A 47 -2.27 1.96 -11.70
C ALA A 47 -0.96 2.53 -12.22
N TYR A 48 -1.04 3.12 -13.40
CA TYR A 48 0.04 3.89 -13.98
C TYR A 48 -0.26 5.37 -13.80
N ASP A 49 0.78 6.15 -13.58
CA ASP A 49 0.71 7.61 -13.42
C ASP A 49 -0.01 8.31 -14.59
N HIS A 50 0.26 7.90 -15.83
CA HIS A 50 -0.27 8.52 -17.04
C HIS A 50 -1.71 8.09 -17.36
N SER A 51 -2.11 6.87 -16.96
CA SER A 51 -3.46 6.36 -17.23
C SER A 51 -4.45 6.73 -16.12
N ASP A 52 -3.98 6.77 -14.87
CA ASP A 52 -4.80 7.05 -13.69
C ASP A 52 -3.99 7.80 -12.62
N PRO A 53 -3.73 9.10 -12.84
CA PRO A 53 -2.87 9.89 -11.95
C PRO A 53 -3.47 10.03 -10.54
N ALA A 54 -4.80 10.04 -10.42
CA ALA A 54 -5.49 10.17 -9.15
C ALA A 54 -5.29 8.91 -8.27
N ARG A 55 -5.53 7.70 -8.81
CA ARG A 55 -5.29 6.45 -8.07
C ARG A 55 -3.81 6.25 -7.78
N HIS A 56 -2.95 6.56 -8.74
CA HIS A 56 -1.50 6.50 -8.55
C HIS A 56 -1.06 7.39 -7.37
N SER A 57 -1.51 8.67 -7.36
CA SER A 57 -1.18 9.62 -6.29
C SER A 57 -1.70 9.18 -4.93
N ARG A 58 -2.93 8.64 -4.87
CA ARG A 58 -3.50 8.13 -3.61
C ARG A 58 -2.71 6.94 -3.06
N ARG A 59 -2.32 5.97 -3.90
CA ARG A 59 -1.45 4.84 -3.50
C ARG A 59 -0.11 5.33 -2.97
N ARG A 60 0.48 6.32 -3.63
CA ARG A 60 1.73 6.93 -3.19
C ARG A 60 1.59 7.55 -1.81
N ALA A 61 0.53 8.33 -1.62
CA ALA A 61 0.22 8.98 -0.34
C ALA A 61 0.04 7.96 0.80
N LEU A 62 -0.69 6.87 0.58
CA LEU A 62 -0.86 5.79 1.57
C LEU A 62 0.48 5.09 1.88
N GLY A 63 1.32 4.93 0.86
CA GLY A 63 2.68 4.40 0.98
C GLY A 63 3.58 5.20 1.92
N THR A 64 3.44 6.52 1.92
CA THR A 64 4.28 7.46 2.67
C THR A 64 3.62 7.99 3.95
N GLN A 65 2.34 7.68 4.18
CA GLN A 65 1.60 8.14 5.36
C GLN A 65 2.24 7.58 6.64
N GLN A 66 2.36 8.36 7.71
CA GLN A 66 2.81 7.81 9.00
C GLN A 66 1.70 6.96 9.65
N PRO A 67 2.02 5.87 10.36
CA PRO A 67 1.02 5.13 11.12
C PRO A 67 0.28 6.04 12.13
N PRO A 68 -1.02 5.78 12.41
CA PRO A 68 -1.82 4.68 11.87
C PRO A 68 -2.36 4.96 10.45
N VAL A 69 -2.54 3.89 9.66
CA VAL A 69 -3.24 3.94 8.37
C VAL A 69 -4.56 3.20 8.52
N TRP A 70 -5.70 3.89 8.32
CA TRP A 70 -7.04 3.33 8.59
C TRP A 70 -7.22 2.79 10.02
N ASN A 71 -6.59 3.42 11.01
CA ASN A 71 -6.50 2.94 12.40
C ASN A 71 -5.71 1.62 12.58
N CYS A 72 -5.07 1.09 11.53
CA CYS A 72 -4.13 -0.02 11.64
C CYS A 72 -2.76 0.50 12.13
N GLN A 73 -2.29 -0.06 13.25
CA GLN A 73 -0.98 0.27 13.83
C GLN A 73 0.15 -0.55 13.22
N THR A 74 -0.15 -1.80 12.85
CA THR A 74 0.83 -2.73 12.30
C THR A 74 1.09 -2.40 10.84
N VAL A 75 2.15 -1.62 10.62
CA VAL A 75 2.52 -1.13 9.29
C VAL A 75 4.03 -1.23 9.10
N GLY A 76 4.44 -1.94 8.05
CA GLY A 76 5.85 -2.07 7.69
C GLY A 76 6.20 -1.30 6.42
N THR A 77 7.34 -0.61 6.42
CA THR A 77 7.77 0.22 5.28
C THR A 77 9.21 -0.09 4.87
N MET A 78 9.42 -0.22 3.56
CA MET A 78 10.71 -0.49 2.94
C MET A 78 10.95 0.46 1.78
N HIS A 79 12.18 0.93 1.60
CA HIS A 79 12.56 1.88 0.57
C HIS A 79 13.80 1.44 -0.21
N ARG A 80 13.83 1.78 -1.50
CA ARG A 80 15.00 1.68 -2.38
C ARG A 80 14.93 2.79 -3.43
N GLY A 81 15.62 3.91 -3.19
CA GLY A 81 15.48 5.10 -4.03
C GLY A 81 14.01 5.56 -4.06
N ASP A 82 13.48 5.75 -5.27
CA ASP A 82 12.06 6.14 -5.47
C ASP A 82 11.07 4.97 -5.39
N THR A 83 11.56 3.75 -5.14
CA THR A 83 10.72 2.57 -4.94
C THR A 83 10.42 2.40 -3.47
N PHE A 84 9.18 2.11 -3.12
CA PHE A 84 8.83 1.70 -1.76
C PHE A 84 7.84 0.53 -1.76
N ILE A 85 7.92 -0.25 -0.69
CA ILE A 85 6.97 -1.32 -0.37
C ILE A 85 6.39 -1.00 1.00
N ARG A 86 5.07 -1.05 1.09
CA ARG A 86 4.34 -0.89 2.35
C ARG A 86 3.45 -2.09 2.59
N VAL A 87 3.48 -2.61 3.80
CA VAL A 87 2.59 -3.67 4.28
C VAL A 87 1.70 -3.10 5.37
N ILE A 88 0.38 -3.24 5.25
CA ILE A 88 -0.61 -2.78 6.23
C ILE A 88 -1.46 -3.99 6.64
N VAL A 89 -1.41 -4.38 7.91
CA VAL A 89 -2.24 -5.48 8.44
C VAL A 89 -3.63 -4.92 8.76
N LEU A 90 -4.66 -5.46 8.12
CA LEU A 90 -6.04 -5.05 8.32
C LEU A 90 -6.72 -5.84 9.45
N HIS A 91 -6.29 -7.08 9.65
CA HIS A 91 -6.80 -8.02 10.66
C HIS A 91 -5.79 -9.16 10.85
N GLY A 92 -5.77 -9.81 12.01
CA GLY A 92 -4.81 -10.86 12.36
C GLY A 92 -3.74 -10.42 13.36
N ASP A 93 -3.84 -9.22 13.93
CA ASP A 93 -2.87 -8.70 14.90
C ASP A 93 -3.33 -8.87 16.37
N GLN A 94 -4.54 -9.39 16.59
CA GLN A 94 -5.06 -9.73 17.91
C GLN A 94 -5.02 -11.27 18.14
N PRO A 95 -4.84 -11.72 19.40
CA PRO A 95 -4.74 -13.15 19.71
C PRO A 95 -6.02 -13.95 19.42
N GLU A 96 -7.18 -13.32 19.37
CA GLU A 96 -8.47 -13.91 19.02
C GLU A 96 -8.73 -13.99 17.51
N ASP A 97 -7.93 -13.30 16.69
CA ASP A 97 -8.11 -13.29 15.26
C ASP A 97 -7.79 -14.67 14.69
N THR A 98 -8.75 -15.26 13.98
CA THR A 98 -8.63 -16.62 13.44
C THR A 98 -7.99 -16.65 12.05
N PHE A 99 -7.80 -15.48 11.43
CA PHE A 99 -7.18 -15.33 10.12
C PHE A 99 -6.49 -13.97 10.05
N GLU A 100 -5.58 -13.84 9.11
CA GLU A 100 -4.85 -12.61 8.82
C GLU A 100 -5.31 -12.07 7.47
N SER A 101 -5.43 -10.75 7.37
CA SER A 101 -5.54 -10.08 6.08
C SER A 101 -4.66 -8.83 6.05
N HIS A 102 -3.93 -8.66 4.97
CA HIS A 102 -3.00 -7.54 4.83
C HIS A 102 -2.94 -7.05 3.39
N ILE A 103 -2.56 -5.78 3.25
CA ILE A 103 -2.34 -5.13 1.97
C ILE A 103 -0.86 -4.92 1.74
N ILE A 104 -0.42 -5.14 0.51
CA ILE A 104 0.90 -4.72 0.05
C ILE A 104 0.72 -3.64 -1.02
N ILE A 105 1.26 -2.45 -0.75
CA ILE A 105 1.42 -1.39 -1.75
C ILE A 105 2.87 -1.43 -2.21
N HIS A 106 3.08 -1.64 -3.50
CA HIS A 106 4.39 -1.55 -4.12
C HIS A 106 4.36 -0.42 -5.14
N SER A 107 5.12 0.64 -4.90
CA SER A 107 5.20 1.77 -5.81
C SER A 107 6.62 1.91 -6.33
N VAL A 108 6.72 2.07 -7.65
CA VAL A 108 7.92 2.56 -8.33
C VAL A 108 7.60 3.93 -8.92
N PHE A 109 8.53 4.49 -9.70
CA PHE A 109 8.45 5.86 -10.22
C PHE A 109 7.14 6.18 -10.98
N ASN A 110 6.71 5.31 -11.90
CA ASN A 110 5.57 5.57 -12.80
C ASN A 110 4.40 4.59 -12.64
N ASN A 111 4.47 3.65 -11.69
CA ASN A 111 3.37 2.74 -11.43
C ASN A 111 3.31 2.30 -9.97
N ALA A 112 2.10 1.94 -9.55
CA ALA A 112 1.83 1.44 -8.21
C ALA A 112 0.90 0.23 -8.27
N TRP A 113 1.23 -0.80 -7.52
CA TRP A 113 0.47 -2.03 -7.37
C TRP A 113 -0.08 -2.13 -5.96
N THR A 114 -1.29 -2.64 -5.86
CA THR A 114 -1.90 -2.97 -4.58
C THR A 114 -2.36 -4.41 -4.62
N PHE A 115 -1.95 -5.19 -3.63
CA PHE A 115 -2.32 -6.60 -3.44
C PHE A 115 -3.05 -6.75 -2.12
N LEU A 116 -4.13 -7.51 -2.09
CA LEU A 116 -4.80 -7.95 -0.86
C LEU A 116 -4.54 -9.45 -0.67
N PHE A 117 -4.02 -9.83 0.48
CA PHE A 117 -3.76 -11.23 0.86
C PHE A 117 -4.57 -11.62 2.09
N THR A 118 -4.82 -12.92 2.24
CA THR A 118 -5.49 -13.48 3.41
C THR A 118 -5.09 -14.91 3.72
N THR A 119 -5.11 -15.28 4.99
CA THR A 119 -5.01 -16.68 5.43
C THR A 119 -6.39 -17.34 5.65
N GLU A 120 -7.48 -16.63 5.39
CA GLU A 120 -8.83 -17.19 5.40
C GLU A 120 -8.93 -18.40 4.44
N PRO A 121 -9.40 -19.57 4.88
CA PRO A 121 -9.63 -20.71 4.00
C PRO A 121 -10.67 -20.36 2.92
N PRO A 122 -10.46 -20.74 1.65
CA PRO A 122 -11.38 -20.41 0.58
C PRO A 122 -12.72 -21.13 0.76
N ALA A 123 -13.83 -20.39 0.64
CA ALA A 123 -15.18 -20.95 0.64
C ALA A 123 -15.42 -21.82 -0.62
N ALA A 124 -16.00 -23.01 -0.40
CA ALA A 124 -16.34 -23.94 -1.47
C ALA A 124 -17.39 -23.36 -2.44
N GLY A 125 -17.26 -23.68 -3.73
CA GLY A 125 -18.20 -23.25 -4.77
C GLY A 125 -18.17 -21.76 -5.12
N ARG A 126 -17.18 -21.01 -4.62
CA ARG A 126 -16.99 -19.59 -4.95
C ARG A 126 -15.72 -19.39 -5.77
N GLU A 127 -15.66 -18.28 -6.49
CA GLU A 127 -14.54 -17.92 -7.35
C GLU A 127 -13.99 -16.52 -7.06
N GLY A 128 -12.75 -16.27 -7.47
CA GLY A 128 -12.06 -15.00 -7.26
C GLY A 128 -12.05 -14.54 -5.80
N ALA A 129 -12.27 -13.25 -5.59
CA ALA A 129 -12.34 -12.63 -4.27
C ALA A 129 -13.53 -13.14 -3.43
N ALA A 130 -14.60 -13.63 -4.05
CA ALA A 130 -15.80 -14.13 -3.35
C ALA A 130 -15.51 -15.34 -2.44
N ARG A 131 -14.39 -16.03 -2.70
CA ARG A 131 -13.88 -17.16 -1.91
C ARG A 131 -13.47 -16.75 -0.50
N PHE A 132 -13.26 -15.47 -0.23
CA PHE A 132 -12.74 -14.98 1.05
C PHE A 132 -13.70 -13.94 1.66
N PRO A 133 -14.93 -14.35 2.04
CA PRO A 133 -15.98 -13.42 2.47
C PRO A 133 -15.60 -12.60 3.71
N ARG A 134 -14.93 -13.18 4.71
CA ARG A 134 -14.55 -12.45 5.93
C ARG A 134 -13.52 -11.37 5.60
N THR A 135 -12.56 -11.70 4.74
CA THR A 135 -11.55 -10.76 4.24
C THR A 135 -12.19 -9.59 3.50
N LEU A 136 -13.19 -9.85 2.64
CA LEU A 136 -13.89 -8.77 1.94
C LEU A 136 -14.63 -7.83 2.89
N ILE A 137 -15.28 -8.37 3.93
CA ILE A 137 -15.96 -7.56 4.95
C ILE A 137 -14.94 -6.66 5.67
N VAL A 138 -13.86 -7.25 6.18
CA VAL A 138 -12.79 -6.52 6.87
C VAL A 138 -12.21 -5.43 5.98
N ALA A 139 -11.80 -5.77 4.75
CA ALA A 139 -11.17 -4.82 3.85
C ALA A 139 -12.08 -3.63 3.54
N ARG A 140 -13.36 -3.87 3.24
CA ARG A 140 -14.33 -2.79 3.00
C ARG A 140 -14.55 -1.93 4.25
N GLN A 141 -14.67 -2.55 5.41
CA GLN A 141 -14.93 -1.84 6.67
C GLN A 141 -13.75 -0.98 7.10
N VAL A 142 -12.53 -1.54 7.06
CA VAL A 142 -11.30 -0.84 7.49
C VAL A 142 -10.93 0.26 6.51
N MET A 143 -10.92 -0.03 5.21
CA MET A 143 -10.44 0.92 4.20
C MET A 143 -11.50 1.96 3.80
N GLY A 144 -12.79 1.65 3.99
CA GLY A 144 -13.89 2.50 3.55
C GLY A 144 -13.79 2.86 2.06
N ALA A 145 -13.84 4.16 1.75
CA ALA A 145 -13.77 4.64 0.36
C ALA A 145 -12.45 4.29 -0.36
N ASP A 146 -11.35 4.08 0.39
CA ASP A 146 -10.07 3.70 -0.23
C ASP A 146 -10.12 2.28 -0.82
N ALA A 147 -11.04 1.41 -0.38
CA ALA A 147 -11.23 0.10 -0.99
C ALA A 147 -11.49 0.22 -2.50
N GLN A 148 -12.40 1.13 -2.88
CA GLN A 148 -12.75 1.37 -4.28
C GLN A 148 -11.60 2.04 -5.04
N VAL A 149 -10.87 2.95 -4.42
CA VAL A 149 -9.72 3.61 -5.05
C VAL A 149 -8.60 2.60 -5.31
N LEU A 150 -8.36 1.70 -4.36
CA LEU A 150 -7.25 0.76 -4.43
C LEU A 150 -7.54 -0.44 -5.30
N PHE A 151 -8.76 -0.98 -5.27
CA PHE A 151 -9.11 -2.24 -5.95
C PHE A 151 -10.19 -2.08 -7.03
N GLY A 152 -10.74 -0.88 -7.22
CA GLY A 152 -11.93 -0.71 -8.04
C GLY A 152 -13.06 -1.59 -7.53
N GLY A 153 -13.92 -2.04 -8.45
CA GLY A 153 -15.04 -2.94 -8.11
C GLY A 153 -14.65 -4.40 -7.83
N GLN A 154 -13.36 -4.76 -7.76
CA GLN A 154 -12.95 -6.14 -7.46
C GLN A 154 -13.42 -6.58 -6.07
N LEU A 155 -13.53 -5.63 -5.13
CA LEU A 155 -14.04 -5.91 -3.81
C LEU A 155 -15.55 -5.80 -3.72
N ASP A 156 -16.30 -5.40 -4.77
CA ASP A 156 -17.77 -5.16 -4.75
C ASP A 156 -18.61 -6.42 -5.02
N ILE A 157 -18.06 -7.60 -4.73
CA ILE A 157 -18.78 -8.85 -4.93
C ILE A 157 -19.95 -8.96 -3.96
N ALA A 158 -21.14 -9.24 -4.47
CA ALA A 158 -22.30 -9.54 -3.64
C ALA A 158 -21.98 -10.74 -2.73
N LEU A 159 -21.88 -10.47 -1.42
CA LEU A 159 -21.84 -11.56 -0.45
C LEU A 159 -23.25 -12.14 -0.42
N PRO A 160 -23.40 -13.47 -0.49
CA PRO A 160 -24.72 -14.05 -0.29
C PRO A 160 -25.23 -13.58 1.08
N PRO A 161 -26.56 -13.39 1.22
CA PRO A 161 -27.13 -13.10 2.51
C PRO A 161 -26.58 -14.12 3.50
N ALA A 162 -26.17 -13.66 4.69
CA ALA A 162 -25.82 -14.57 5.77
C ALA A 162 -27.02 -15.50 5.89
N GLY A 163 -26.86 -16.76 5.48
CA GLY A 163 -27.97 -17.69 5.47
C GLY A 163 -28.44 -17.78 6.90
N ASP A 164 -29.58 -17.17 7.20
CA ASP A 164 -30.31 -17.43 8.43
C ASP A 164 -30.44 -18.94 8.47
N GLY A 165 -29.81 -19.58 9.45
CA GLY A 165 -29.66 -21.02 9.52
C GLY A 165 -31.00 -21.72 9.36
N GLN A 166 -31.36 -22.02 8.11
CA GLN A 166 -32.55 -22.77 7.83
C GLN A 166 -32.11 -24.20 7.90
N ASP A 167 -32.27 -24.70 9.11
CA ASP A 167 -32.07 -26.05 9.61
C ASP A 167 -32.76 -27.03 8.67
N GLY A 168 -32.09 -27.33 7.56
CA GLY A 168 -32.42 -28.40 6.66
C GLY A 168 -32.06 -29.70 7.35
N GLU A 169 -32.92 -30.10 8.27
CA GLU A 169 -33.01 -31.42 8.90
C GLU A 169 -33.15 -32.49 7.80
N GLN A 170 -32.05 -32.80 7.10
CA GLN A 170 -31.97 -33.95 6.24
C GLN A 170 -31.45 -35.13 7.04
N ASN A 171 -32.43 -35.77 7.66
CA ASN A 171 -32.48 -37.15 8.08
C ASN A 171 -31.77 -38.08 7.05
N ALA A 172 -30.52 -38.46 7.31
CA ALA A 172 -29.85 -39.56 6.60
C ALA A 172 -28.74 -40.20 7.44
N GLY A 173 -29.13 -41.15 8.30
CA GLY A 173 -28.37 -42.37 8.61
C GLY A 173 -27.14 -42.27 9.54
N PRO A 174 -26.89 -43.29 10.39
CA PRO A 174 -25.77 -43.28 11.32
C PRO A 174 -24.42 -43.44 10.59
N PRO A 175 -23.43 -42.57 10.83
CA PRO A 175 -22.08 -42.77 10.30
C PRO A 175 -21.27 -43.76 11.17
N ALA A 176 -20.47 -44.58 10.49
CA ALA A 176 -19.51 -45.51 11.09
C ALA A 176 -18.40 -44.78 11.88
N PRO A 177 -17.80 -45.44 12.89
CA PRO A 177 -16.76 -44.82 13.72
C PRO A 177 -15.44 -44.67 12.95
N VAL A 178 -14.93 -43.44 12.84
CA VAL A 178 -13.61 -43.14 12.28
C VAL A 178 -12.73 -42.53 13.38
N ALA A 179 -11.53 -43.08 13.54
CA ALA A 179 -10.58 -42.86 14.63
C ALA A 179 -10.00 -41.44 14.68
N PRO A 180 -9.53 -40.97 15.86
CA PRO A 180 -8.90 -39.66 16.00
C PRO A 180 -7.47 -39.69 15.46
N SER A 181 -7.17 -38.84 14.47
CA SER A 181 -5.80 -38.53 14.05
C SER A 181 -5.40 -37.19 14.66
N SER A 182 -4.54 -37.26 15.67
CA SER A 182 -3.92 -36.13 16.35
C SER A 182 -2.89 -35.49 15.41
N SER A 183 -3.08 -34.23 15.07
CA SER A 183 -2.02 -33.41 14.46
C SER A 183 -1.91 -32.10 15.22
N VAL A 184 -0.88 -32.06 16.06
CA VAL A 184 -0.43 -30.90 16.83
C VAL A 184 0.24 -29.94 15.86
N ALA A 185 -0.37 -28.77 15.64
CA ALA A 185 0.32 -27.65 14.99
C ALA A 185 1.20 -26.91 16.01
N PRO A 186 2.41 -26.46 15.63
CA PRO A 186 3.29 -25.72 16.54
C PRO A 186 2.73 -24.32 16.80
N ARG A 187 2.43 -24.05 18.08
CA ARG A 187 2.25 -22.70 18.62
C ARG A 187 3.60 -21.95 18.55
N LEU A 188 3.76 -21.06 17.58
CA LEU A 188 4.77 -20.01 17.66
C LEU A 188 4.25 -18.95 18.62
N GLY A 189 4.71 -19.01 19.88
CA GLY A 189 4.45 -17.99 20.89
C GLY A 189 5.28 -16.75 20.60
N TRP A 190 4.63 -15.71 20.07
CA TRP A 190 5.18 -14.37 19.98
C TRP A 190 4.89 -13.68 21.31
N MET A 191 5.92 -13.54 22.15
CA MET A 191 5.86 -12.71 23.35
C MET A 191 5.98 -11.24 22.93
N ALA A 192 4.83 -10.61 22.66
CA ALA A 192 4.76 -9.15 22.63
C ALA A 192 4.55 -8.66 24.07
N SER A 193 5.58 -8.04 24.65
CA SER A 193 5.45 -7.28 25.88
C SER A 193 4.54 -6.06 25.64
N PRO A 194 3.55 -5.78 26.49
CA PRO A 194 2.71 -4.60 26.33
C PRO A 194 3.51 -3.33 26.60
N PRO A 195 3.36 -2.25 25.80
CA PRO A 195 3.92 -0.95 26.13
C PRO A 195 3.14 -0.34 27.30
N GLN A 196 3.85 -0.05 28.39
CA GLN A 196 3.29 0.75 29.48
C GLN A 196 3.28 2.22 29.05
N HIS A 197 2.10 2.73 28.67
CA HIS A 197 1.88 4.17 28.58
C HIS A 197 1.64 4.72 29.98
N THR A 198 2.62 5.44 30.52
CA THR A 198 2.43 6.32 31.67
C THR A 198 1.78 7.62 31.18
N ASN A 199 0.51 7.82 31.50
CA ASN A 199 -0.18 9.10 31.33
C ASN A 199 0.37 10.08 32.37
N ALA A 200 1.27 10.97 31.95
CA ALA A 200 1.66 12.15 32.72
C ALA A 200 0.72 13.31 32.35
N ASP A 201 -0.22 13.53 33.27
CA ASP A 201 -0.68 14.79 33.86
C ASP A 201 -0.84 16.07 33.00
N LEU A 202 -2.01 16.67 33.18
CA LEU A 202 -2.61 17.79 32.45
C LEU A 202 -2.18 19.13 33.06
N GLY A 203 -1.27 19.84 32.39
CA GLY A 203 -1.02 21.27 32.62
C GLY A 203 -1.99 22.13 31.83
N GLY A 204 -3.02 22.65 32.51
CA GLY A 204 -4.03 23.54 31.93
C GLY A 204 -3.48 24.90 31.49
N ILE A 205 -3.93 25.35 30.32
CA ILE A 205 -3.86 26.77 29.91
C ILE A 205 -5.24 27.15 29.40
N ALA A 206 -5.94 27.95 30.20
CA ALA A 206 -7.16 28.64 29.81
C ALA A 206 -6.82 29.75 28.81
N VAL A 207 -7.50 29.77 27.66
CA VAL A 207 -7.52 30.95 26.78
C VAL A 207 -8.97 31.33 26.55
N SER A 208 -9.29 32.51 27.05
CA SER A 208 -10.60 33.15 27.06
C SER A 208 -11.13 33.45 25.67
N SER A 209 -12.43 33.20 25.47
CA SER A 209 -13.24 33.76 24.39
C SER A 209 -13.39 35.28 24.53
N PRO A 210 -13.64 35.98 23.43
CA PRO A 210 -14.66 37.02 23.48
C PRO A 210 -15.76 36.83 22.43
N SER A 211 -16.96 36.91 22.97
CA SER A 211 -18.26 37.13 22.35
C SER A 211 -18.34 38.53 21.72
N ALA A 212 -18.90 38.64 20.52
CA ALA A 212 -19.87 39.67 20.14
C ALA A 212 -20.33 39.50 18.67
N ALA A 213 -21.63 39.30 18.48
CA ALA A 213 -22.34 39.57 17.23
C ALA A 213 -22.56 41.10 17.07
N PRO A 214 -22.87 41.58 15.86
CA PRO A 214 -24.17 42.27 15.77
C PRO A 214 -24.96 41.98 14.48
N ALA A 215 -26.18 42.51 14.53
CA ALA A 215 -27.36 42.22 13.74
C ALA A 215 -27.45 42.93 12.37
N ALA A 216 -28.60 42.74 11.73
CA ALA A 216 -28.89 42.78 10.30
C ALA A 216 -29.31 44.14 9.68
N ALA A 217 -29.29 44.10 8.32
CA ALA A 217 -30.17 44.75 7.31
C ALA A 217 -29.87 46.22 6.88
N PRO A 218 -30.39 46.72 5.72
CA PRO A 218 -31.16 46.10 4.63
C PRO A 218 -30.64 46.41 3.18
N ALA A 219 -31.44 45.97 2.20
CA ALA A 219 -31.29 45.97 0.74
C ALA A 219 -31.04 47.31 0.02
N ALA A 220 -30.43 47.23 -1.17
CA ALA A 220 -30.60 48.20 -2.25
C ALA A 220 -30.59 47.51 -3.62
N ALA A 221 -31.65 47.75 -4.39
CA ALA A 221 -31.83 47.35 -5.77
C ALA A 221 -30.95 48.19 -6.70
N GLY A 222 -30.46 47.59 -7.79
CA GLY A 222 -29.73 48.27 -8.85
C GLY A 222 -29.95 47.58 -10.20
N ALA A 223 -30.91 48.09 -10.96
CA ALA A 223 -31.19 47.74 -12.34
C ALA A 223 -30.35 48.62 -13.31
N GLY A 224 -30.00 48.08 -14.49
CA GLY A 224 -29.39 48.83 -15.60
C GLY A 224 -28.31 48.01 -16.33
N ASN A 225 -28.54 47.22 -17.39
CA ASN A 225 -29.04 47.51 -18.74
C ASN A 225 -27.94 47.95 -19.75
N ARG A 226 -28.01 47.36 -20.96
CA ARG A 226 -27.37 47.72 -22.26
C ARG A 226 -25.85 47.57 -22.41
N GLY A 227 -25.40 46.67 -23.30
CA GLY A 227 -25.08 46.97 -24.72
C GLY A 227 -23.55 46.83 -24.85
N GLU A 228 -22.92 46.20 -25.83
CA GLU A 228 -23.03 46.38 -27.28
C GLU A 228 -22.30 45.23 -27.98
N LYS A 229 -22.80 44.90 -29.17
CA LYS A 229 -22.14 44.06 -30.17
C LYS A 229 -20.92 44.79 -30.73
N ARG A 230 -19.76 44.13 -30.82
CA ARG A 230 -18.85 44.33 -31.96
C ARG A 230 -18.23 43.00 -32.42
N LYS A 231 -18.24 42.90 -33.74
CA LYS A 231 -17.84 41.84 -34.65
C LYS A 231 -16.61 42.37 -35.37
N ALA A 232 -15.51 41.63 -35.46
CA ALA A 232 -14.67 41.52 -36.66
C ALA A 232 -13.42 40.68 -36.41
N ALA A 233 -13.09 39.93 -37.46
CA ALA A 233 -11.97 39.02 -37.68
C ALA A 233 -10.58 39.67 -37.58
N ALA A 234 -9.57 38.83 -37.34
CA ALA A 234 -8.36 38.78 -38.16
C ALA A 234 -7.68 37.41 -38.01
N SER A 235 -7.46 36.76 -39.16
CA SER A 235 -6.55 35.64 -39.35
C SER A 235 -5.12 36.04 -39.05
N LEU A 236 -4.29 35.09 -38.57
CA LEU A 236 -2.89 34.98 -38.96
C LEU A 236 -2.39 33.56 -38.68
N ALA A 237 -1.93 32.92 -39.75
CA ALA A 237 -1.14 31.72 -39.73
C ALA A 237 0.22 31.98 -39.07
N SER A 238 0.76 30.99 -38.36
CA SER A 238 2.20 30.84 -38.21
C SER A 238 2.54 29.35 -38.28
N ALA A 239 3.23 29.00 -39.35
CA ALA A 239 4.07 27.81 -39.43
C ALA A 239 5.35 28.03 -38.61
N GLY A 240 6.01 26.94 -38.25
CA GLY A 240 7.27 26.87 -37.51
C GLY A 240 7.07 26.11 -36.19
N ASP A 241 7.94 25.22 -35.77
CA ASP A 241 9.27 24.83 -36.24
C ASP A 241 9.69 23.60 -35.42
N ASP A 242 10.69 22.91 -35.94
CA ASP A 242 11.31 21.64 -35.57
C ASP A 242 11.73 21.44 -34.10
N GLY A 243 11.85 20.14 -33.75
CA GLY A 243 13.05 19.67 -33.03
C GLY A 243 12.85 19.31 -31.56
N GLY A 244 12.55 18.04 -31.29
CA GLY A 244 12.51 17.48 -29.94
C GLY A 244 13.16 16.09 -29.85
N GLU A 245 14.25 15.84 -30.56
CA GLU A 245 15.07 14.64 -30.39
C GLU A 245 15.94 14.78 -29.13
N GLY A 246 15.46 14.27 -27.99
CA GLY A 246 16.12 14.45 -26.69
C GLY A 246 16.27 13.22 -25.81
N GLU A 247 15.91 12.01 -26.26
CA GLU A 247 15.76 10.87 -25.33
C GLU A 247 16.58 9.60 -25.65
N MET A 248 17.49 9.64 -26.63
CA MET A 248 18.37 8.48 -26.92
C MET A 248 19.79 8.55 -26.29
N ALA A 249 20.18 9.65 -25.65
CA ALA A 249 21.57 9.83 -25.20
C ALA A 249 21.92 9.12 -23.86
N ALA A 250 20.93 8.65 -23.10
CA ALA A 250 21.18 8.04 -21.79
C ALA A 250 21.52 6.53 -21.86
N ASP A 251 21.01 5.80 -22.85
CA ASP A 251 21.18 4.34 -22.91
C ASP A 251 22.54 3.92 -23.49
N ASP A 252 23.14 4.75 -24.37
CA ASP A 252 24.44 4.46 -24.98
C ASP A 252 25.62 4.52 -24.00
N ARG A 253 25.58 5.41 -23.00
CA ARG A 253 26.61 5.46 -21.95
C ARG A 253 26.62 4.21 -21.09
N ARG A 254 25.46 3.57 -20.88
CA ARG A 254 25.35 2.34 -20.09
C ARG A 254 25.88 1.13 -20.84
N ARG A 255 25.73 1.09 -22.17
CA ARG A 255 26.34 0.06 -23.04
C ARG A 255 27.85 0.21 -23.14
N GLN A 256 28.39 1.43 -23.25
CA GLN A 256 29.84 1.64 -23.32
C GLN A 256 30.56 1.21 -22.03
N ARG A 257 29.98 1.44 -20.85
CA ARG A 257 30.60 1.03 -19.57
C ARG A 257 30.71 -0.50 -19.41
N ARG A 258 29.71 -1.25 -19.88
CA ARG A 258 29.75 -2.73 -19.86
C ARG A 258 30.79 -3.32 -20.81
N ARG A 259 31.10 -2.64 -21.91
CA ARG A 259 32.10 -3.10 -22.89
C ARG A 259 33.53 -2.91 -22.37
N GLY A 260 33.80 -1.85 -21.59
CA GLY A 260 35.11 -1.61 -20.98
C GLY A 260 35.49 -2.60 -19.88
N GLU A 261 34.52 -3.07 -19.07
CA GLU A 261 34.77 -4.04 -18.00
C GLU A 261 35.07 -5.46 -18.52
N GLN A 262 34.55 -5.83 -19.69
CA GLN A 262 34.84 -7.14 -20.29
C GLN A 262 36.24 -7.22 -20.91
N THR A 263 36.77 -6.12 -21.45
CA THR A 263 38.15 -6.10 -21.99
C THR A 263 39.22 -6.08 -20.90
N ALA A 264 38.93 -5.56 -19.70
CA ALA A 264 39.89 -5.59 -18.58
C ALA A 264 40.08 -7.00 -18.00
N LYS A 265 39.07 -7.87 -18.08
CA LYS A 265 39.12 -9.22 -17.47
C LYS A 265 39.83 -10.27 -18.33
N ALA A 266 40.15 -9.96 -19.58
CA ALA A 266 40.82 -10.87 -20.51
C ALA A 266 42.37 -10.74 -20.52
N ALA A 267 42.93 -9.76 -19.78
CA ALA A 267 44.37 -9.51 -19.78
C ALA A 267 45.14 -10.23 -18.65
N ASP A 268 44.44 -10.83 -17.66
CA ASP A 268 45.07 -11.48 -16.49
C ASP A 268 45.22 -13.02 -16.63
N GLY A 269 45.17 -13.54 -17.86
CA GLY A 269 45.46 -14.95 -18.17
C GLY A 269 46.95 -15.24 -18.15
N GLY A 270 47.56 -15.14 -16.97
CA GLY A 270 48.97 -15.41 -16.72
C GLY A 270 49.39 -16.83 -17.06
N SER A 271 50.34 -16.92 -17.99
CA SER A 271 51.17 -18.05 -18.38
C SER A 271 51.70 -18.85 -17.18
N MET A 272 51.31 -20.12 -17.05
CA MET A 272 52.08 -21.14 -16.32
C MET A 272 52.75 -22.06 -17.35
N MET A 273 54.06 -21.84 -17.55
CA MET A 273 54.99 -22.68 -18.29
C MET A 273 56.22 -22.87 -17.40
N GLY A 274 56.71 -24.12 -17.34
CA GLY A 274 58.00 -24.52 -16.76
C GLY A 274 57.91 -25.06 -15.33
N ASP A 275 58.53 -26.18 -14.96
CA ASP A 275 59.58 -26.96 -15.63
C ASP A 275 59.60 -28.41 -15.12
N GLU A 276 60.19 -29.27 -15.95
CA GLU A 276 60.67 -30.64 -15.66
C GLU A 276 61.81 -30.66 -14.63
#